data_AF-A0A844LYP6-F1
#
_entry.id   AF-A0A844LYP6-F1
#
_cell.length_a   1.000
_cell.length_b   1.000
_cell.length_c   1.000
_cell.angle_alpha   90.00
_cell.angle_beta   90.00
_cell.angle_gamma   90.00
#
_symmetry.space_group_name_H-M   'P 1'
#
loop_
_entity.id
_entity.type
_entity.pdbx_description
1 polymer ?
#
loop_
_entity_poly.entity_id
_entity_poly.type
_entity_poly.pdbx_seq_one_letter_code
_entity_poly.pdbx_strand_id
1 'polypeptide(L)'
;MSQAMNSSSTSPASQTAAVTSEDLAYLGLDEEGHLLDHTQWTPQIAQQLADTLSVKLTEQHYQILQQVRDFHTQFNHPPTTRPLIKYLMKTLPEHNISNQLLQQLFNTGLVARHVNRIAGLPKPPNCL
;
A
#
# COMPACT_ATOMS: atom_id res chain seq x y z
N MET A 1 -49.79 -10.01 -26.93
CA MET A 1 -49.67 -9.06 -25.80
C MET A 1 -48.19 -8.76 -25.62
N SER A 2 -47.85 -7.49 -25.80
CA SER A 2 -46.50 -6.95 -26.00
C SER A 2 -45.64 -6.95 -24.74
N GLN A 3 -44.34 -6.85 -24.99
CA GLN A 3 -43.22 -6.67 -24.07
C GLN A 3 -43.38 -5.53 -23.06
N ALA A 4 -42.56 -5.63 -22.00
CA ALA A 4 -41.86 -4.60 -21.22
C ALA A 4 -42.11 -4.84 -19.71
N MET A 5 -41.19 -4.67 -18.77
CA MET A 5 -39.85 -4.09 -18.77
C MET A 5 -39.28 -4.38 -17.37
N ASN A 6 -38.05 -4.87 -17.34
CA ASN A 6 -37.26 -5.09 -16.14
C ASN A 6 -36.81 -3.72 -15.58
N SER A 7 -37.09 -3.44 -14.31
CA SER A 7 -36.58 -2.24 -13.61
C SER A 7 -36.17 -2.59 -12.18
N SER A 8 -34.90 -2.99 -12.08
CA SER A 8 -33.90 -2.68 -11.06
C SER A 8 -34.36 -2.01 -9.76
N SER A 9 -33.96 -2.63 -8.63
CA SER A 9 -33.23 -1.94 -7.55
C SER A 9 -32.52 -2.98 -6.70
N THR A 10 -31.45 -3.55 -7.25
CA THR A 10 -30.41 -4.23 -6.48
C THR A 10 -29.53 -3.14 -5.85
N SER A 11 -29.71 -2.90 -4.56
CA SER A 11 -28.71 -2.24 -3.73
C SER A 11 -28.29 -3.20 -2.62
N PRO A 12 -27.12 -3.84 -2.73
CA PRO A 12 -26.37 -4.24 -1.56
C PRO A 12 -25.36 -3.12 -1.26
N ALA A 13 -25.86 -2.01 -0.71
CA ALA A 13 -24.98 -1.05 -0.04
C ALA A 13 -24.65 -1.62 1.34
N SER A 14 -23.35 -1.61 1.67
CA SER A 14 -22.79 -1.96 2.98
C SER A 14 -22.59 -3.46 3.25
N GLN A 15 -21.74 -4.09 2.44
CA GLN A 15 -20.91 -5.18 2.95
C GLN A 15 -19.71 -4.56 3.68
N THR A 16 -19.87 -4.31 4.98
CA THR A 16 -18.73 -4.27 5.91
C THR A 16 -18.19 -5.69 5.99
N ALA A 17 -17.33 -6.05 5.04
CA ALA A 17 -16.66 -7.34 5.03
C ALA A 17 -15.65 -7.37 6.19
N ALA A 18 -16.13 -7.83 7.35
CA ALA A 18 -15.27 -8.31 8.42
C ALA A 18 -14.51 -9.52 7.87
N VAL A 19 -13.29 -9.28 7.40
CA VAL A 19 -12.37 -10.34 6.98
C VAL A 19 -12.05 -11.19 8.21
N THR A 20 -12.58 -12.41 8.23
CA THR A 20 -12.29 -13.43 9.24
C THR A 20 -10.82 -13.86 9.14
N SER A 21 -10.18 -14.03 10.30
CA SER A 21 -8.74 -14.26 10.48
C SER A 21 -8.16 -15.52 9.82
N GLU A 22 -8.99 -16.38 9.20
CA GLU A 22 -8.58 -17.66 8.61
C GLU A 22 -8.15 -17.56 7.13
N ASP A 23 -8.42 -16.45 6.44
CA ASP A 23 -8.06 -16.26 5.02
C ASP A 23 -6.66 -15.62 4.82
N LEU A 24 -6.01 -15.17 5.91
CA LEU A 24 -4.71 -14.50 5.87
C LEU A 24 -3.52 -15.44 5.57
N ALA A 25 -3.75 -16.75 5.51
CA ALA A 25 -2.68 -17.76 5.44
C ALA A 25 -2.11 -17.99 4.03
N TYR A 26 -2.69 -17.42 2.97
CA TYR A 26 -2.22 -17.61 1.59
C TYR A 26 -1.71 -16.34 0.92
N LEU A 27 -1.15 -15.42 1.70
CA LEU A 27 -0.50 -14.24 1.17
C LEU A 27 0.90 -14.67 0.72
N GLY A 28 1.00 -15.08 -0.55
CA GLY A 28 2.24 -15.48 -1.19
C GLY A 28 3.27 -14.35 -1.15
N LEU A 29 4.05 -14.31 -0.08
CA LEU A 29 5.25 -13.49 0.04
C LEU A 29 6.43 -14.27 -0.55
N ASP A 30 7.31 -13.57 -1.25
CA ASP A 30 8.56 -14.13 -1.76
C ASP A 30 9.62 -14.28 -0.65
N GLU A 31 10.74 -14.95 -0.92
CA GLU A 31 11.84 -15.15 0.05
C GLU A 31 12.47 -13.81 0.49
N GLU A 32 12.43 -12.81 -0.39
CA GLU A 32 12.84 -11.43 -0.07
C GLU A 32 11.77 -10.64 0.70
N GLY A 33 10.63 -11.28 1.02
CA GLY A 33 9.47 -10.72 1.71
C GLY A 33 8.80 -9.61 0.91
N HIS A 34 8.67 -9.78 -0.40
CA HIS A 34 7.85 -8.92 -1.27
C HIS A 34 6.53 -9.64 -1.57
N LEU A 35 5.46 -8.87 -1.75
CA LEU A 35 4.17 -9.43 -2.11
C LEU A 35 4.18 -9.87 -3.58
N LEU A 36 3.88 -11.13 -3.86
CA LEU A 36 3.82 -11.66 -5.24
C LEU A 36 2.70 -10.98 -6.05
N ASP A 37 1.56 -10.72 -5.42
CA ASP A 37 0.43 -10.03 -6.03
C ASP A 37 0.12 -8.70 -5.32
N HIS A 38 0.54 -7.59 -5.92
CA HIS A 38 0.33 -6.25 -5.38
C HIS A 38 -1.15 -5.83 -5.23
N THR A 39 -2.07 -6.52 -5.91
CA THR A 39 -3.52 -6.27 -5.83
C THR A 39 -4.14 -6.84 -4.56
N GLN A 40 -3.51 -7.86 -3.97
CA GLN A 40 -3.91 -8.46 -2.71
C GLN A 40 -3.50 -7.63 -1.49
N TRP A 41 -2.75 -6.54 -1.68
CA TRP A 41 -2.24 -5.73 -0.58
C TRP A 41 -3.35 -5.19 0.31
N THR A 42 -3.18 -5.36 1.62
CA THR A 42 -4.06 -4.89 2.68
C THR A 42 -3.22 -4.29 3.80
N PRO A 43 -3.82 -3.48 4.69
CA PRO A 43 -3.12 -2.97 5.88
C PRO A 43 -2.47 -4.08 6.72
N GLN A 44 -3.13 -5.25 6.84
CA GLN A 44 -2.59 -6.41 7.54
C GLN A 44 -1.31 -6.95 6.89
N ILE A 45 -1.28 -7.09 5.55
CA ILE A 45 -0.06 -7.47 4.81
C ILE A 45 1.03 -6.44 4.99
N ALA A 46 0.69 -5.15 4.91
CA ALA A 46 1.65 -4.08 5.14
C ALA A 46 2.31 -4.23 6.52
N GLN A 47 1.54 -4.54 7.56
CA GLN A 47 2.09 -4.80 8.89
C GLN A 47 3.03 -6.00 8.90
N GLN A 48 2.65 -7.14 8.30
CA GLN A 48 3.52 -8.31 8.20
C GLN A 48 4.84 -8.00 7.47
N LEU A 49 4.78 -7.22 6.39
CA LEU A 49 5.96 -6.76 5.65
C LEU A 49 6.84 -5.86 6.52
N ALA A 50 6.23 -4.95 7.28
CA ALA A 50 6.93 -4.06 8.20
C ALA A 50 7.55 -4.80 9.40
N ASP A 51 6.90 -5.87 9.87
CA ASP A 51 7.40 -6.73 10.95
C ASP A 51 8.74 -7.38 10.56
N THR A 52 8.93 -7.74 9.28
CA THR A 52 10.23 -8.25 8.79
C THR A 52 11.37 -7.23 8.88
N LEU A 53 11.03 -5.95 9.02
CA LEU A 53 11.96 -4.83 9.17
C LEU A 53 12.00 -4.31 10.61
N SER A 54 11.32 -4.99 11.54
CA SER A 54 11.12 -4.53 12.93
C SER A 54 10.48 -3.13 13.00
N VAL A 55 9.55 -2.84 12.09
CA VAL A 55 8.82 -1.58 12.00
C VAL A 55 7.35 -1.81 12.36
N LYS A 56 6.84 -1.04 13.32
CA LYS A 56 5.42 -1.05 13.66
C LYS A 56 4.70 0.05 12.89
N LEU A 57 3.74 -0.32 12.04
CA LEU A 57 2.97 0.66 11.27
C LEU A 57 1.91 1.29 12.17
N THR A 58 1.90 2.62 12.16
CA THR A 58 0.87 3.45 12.77
C THR A 58 0.00 4.08 11.69
N GLU A 59 -1.06 4.78 12.05
CA GLU A 59 -1.95 5.49 11.10
C GLU A 59 -1.18 6.36 10.10
N GLN A 60 -0.17 7.10 10.59
CA GLN A 60 0.70 7.91 9.72
C GLN A 60 1.46 7.07 8.69
N HIS A 61 1.90 5.87 9.06
CA HIS A 61 2.56 4.98 8.11
C HIS A 61 1.58 4.51 7.04
N TYR A 62 0.37 4.12 7.44
CA TYR A 62 -0.66 3.71 6.48
C TYR A 62 -1.03 4.83 5.51
N GLN A 63 -1.13 6.08 5.99
CA GLN A 63 -1.34 7.24 5.11
C GLN A 63 -0.21 7.36 4.07
N ILE A 64 1.06 7.27 4.50
CA ILE A 64 2.20 7.32 3.59
C ILE A 64 2.15 6.17 2.56
N LEU A 65 1.86 4.95 3.00
CA LEU A 65 1.81 3.76 2.14
C LEU A 65 0.68 3.87 1.10
N GLN A 66 -0.49 4.38 1.49
CA GLN A 66 -1.59 4.65 0.55
C GLN A 66 -1.15 5.65 -0.52
N GLN A 67 -0.51 6.75 -0.12
CA GLN A 67 0.02 7.74 -1.07
C GLN A 67 1.08 7.16 -2.02
N VAL A 68 1.92 6.23 -1.54
CA VAL A 68 2.89 5.53 -2.39
C VAL A 68 2.19 4.64 -3.43
N ARG A 69 1.10 3.97 -3.05
CA ARG A 69 0.29 3.17 -3.98
C ARG A 69 -0.46 4.03 -4.98
N ASP A 70 -0.98 5.18 -4.56
CA ASP A 70 -1.59 6.17 -5.46
C ASP A 70 -0.57 6.68 -6.48
N PHE A 71 0.66 6.99 -6.03
CA PHE A 71 1.77 7.34 -6.92
C PHE A 71 2.02 6.24 -7.94
N HIS A 72 2.17 4.98 -7.51
CA HIS A 72 2.39 3.87 -8.43
C HIS A 72 1.25 3.70 -9.42
N THR A 73 0.00 3.87 -9.00
CA THR A 73 -1.18 3.79 -9.87
C THR A 73 -1.19 4.92 -10.91
N GLN A 74 -0.72 6.11 -10.53
CA GLN A 74 -0.68 7.27 -11.42
C GLN A 74 0.51 7.25 -12.41
N PHE A 75 1.68 6.77 -11.96
CA PHE A 75 2.93 6.84 -12.72
C PHE A 75 3.38 5.47 -13.27
N ASN A 76 2.69 4.38 -12.92
CA ASN A 76 3.01 3.00 -13.31
C ASN A 76 4.43 2.54 -12.94
N HIS A 77 5.08 3.22 -12.00
CA HIS A 77 6.40 2.88 -11.49
C HIS A 77 6.54 3.25 -10.00
N PRO A 78 7.37 2.53 -9.22
CA PRO A 78 7.62 2.89 -7.83
C PRO A 78 8.39 4.21 -7.73
N PRO A 79 8.09 5.07 -6.74
CA PRO A 79 8.82 6.31 -6.52
C PRO A 79 10.22 6.03 -5.95
N THR A 80 11.21 6.84 -6.36
CA THR A 80 12.51 6.92 -5.68
C THR A 80 12.44 7.92 -4.52
N THR A 81 13.45 8.00 -3.66
CA THR A 81 13.41 8.78 -2.41
C THR A 81 13.04 10.26 -2.63
N ARG A 82 13.62 10.92 -3.64
CA ARG A 82 13.35 12.35 -3.91
C ARG A 82 11.91 12.59 -4.42
N PRO A 83 11.42 11.91 -5.47
CA PRO A 83 10.03 11.95 -5.88
C PRO A 83 9.04 11.58 -4.76
N LEU A 84 9.35 10.54 -3.98
CA LEU A 84 8.52 10.10 -2.86
C LEU A 84 8.31 11.24 -1.86
N ILE A 85 9.38 11.84 -1.36
CA ILE A 85 9.29 12.94 -0.39
C ILE A 85 8.50 14.11 -0.99
N LYS A 86 8.82 14.53 -2.23
CA LYS A 86 8.09 15.62 -2.89
C LYS A 86 6.60 15.33 -3.03
N TYR A 87 6.25 14.10 -3.37
CA TYR A 87 4.85 13.69 -3.52
C TYR A 87 4.14 13.70 -2.16
N LEU A 88 4.74 13.09 -1.13
CA LEU A 88 4.19 13.06 0.22
C LEU A 88 4.06 14.45 0.84
N MET A 89 5.02 15.36 0.60
CA MET A 89 4.88 16.76 1.04
C MET A 89 3.71 17.48 0.36
N LYS A 90 3.38 17.10 -0.88
CA LYS A 90 2.27 17.68 -1.63
C LYS A 90 0.93 17.09 -1.18
N THR A 91 0.87 15.80 -0.89
CA THR A 91 -0.39 15.11 -0.53
C THR A 91 -0.67 15.10 0.98
N LEU A 92 0.37 15.13 1.80
CA LEU A 92 0.32 15.13 3.27
C LEU A 92 1.13 16.33 3.84
N PRO A 93 0.72 17.58 3.55
CA PRO A 93 1.46 18.77 3.99
C PRO A 93 1.49 18.93 5.52
N GLU A 94 0.47 18.44 6.22
CA GLU A 94 0.36 18.48 7.69
C GLU A 94 1.48 17.70 8.39
N HIS A 95 1.94 16.59 7.80
CA HIS A 95 2.94 15.71 8.39
C HIS A 95 4.39 16.21 8.23
N ASN A 96 4.62 17.34 7.54
CA ASN A 96 5.96 17.91 7.32
C ASN A 96 7.00 16.85 6.89
N ILE A 97 6.62 16.03 5.91
CA ILE A 97 7.40 14.87 5.49
C ILE A 97 8.80 15.28 5.03
N SER A 98 9.83 14.64 5.59
CA SER A 98 11.23 14.84 5.24
C SER A 98 11.95 13.49 5.19
N ASN A 99 13.10 13.43 4.51
CA ASN A 99 13.92 12.21 4.45
C ASN A 99 14.28 11.71 5.86
N GLN A 100 14.61 12.63 6.78
CA GLN A 100 14.94 12.26 8.16
C GLN A 100 13.72 11.67 8.88
N LEU A 101 12.54 12.30 8.74
CA LEU A 101 11.31 11.80 9.35
C LEU A 101 10.96 10.40 8.82
N LEU A 102 11.05 10.17 7.51
CA LEU A 102 10.77 8.85 6.93
C LEU A 102 11.76 7.78 7.41
N GLN A 103 13.04 8.12 7.52
CA GLN A 103 14.03 7.19 8.08
C GLN A 103 13.71 6.83 9.54
N GLN A 104 13.24 7.79 10.33
CA GLN A 104 12.83 7.56 11.72
C GLN A 104 11.56 6.72 11.82
N LEU A 105 10.55 7.01 11.00
CA LEU A 105 9.27 6.28 10.96
C LEU A 105 9.48 4.82 10.57
N PHE A 106 10.14 4.60 9.44
CA PHE A 106 10.36 3.25 8.90
C PHE A 106 11.65 2.60 9.42
N ASN A 107 12.29 3.18 10.44
CA ASN A 107 13.56 2.73 11.04
C ASN A 107 14.57 2.19 10.01
N THR A 108 14.80 2.95 8.93
CA THR A 108 15.55 2.47 7.77
C THR A 108 16.36 3.57 7.12
N GLY A 109 17.57 3.25 6.65
CA GLY A 109 18.35 4.11 5.76
C GLY A 109 17.93 4.01 4.29
N LEU A 110 17.13 3.01 3.91
CA LEU A 110 16.70 2.72 2.55
C LEU A 110 15.21 3.03 2.35
N VAL A 111 14.83 4.29 2.61
CA VAL A 111 13.42 4.75 2.64
C VAL A 111 12.62 4.27 1.44
N ALA A 112 13.01 4.62 0.21
CA ALA A 112 12.23 4.24 -0.97
C ALA A 112 12.09 2.71 -1.12
N ARG A 113 13.18 1.96 -0.89
CA ARG A 113 13.16 0.50 -1.02
C ARG A 113 12.19 -0.13 -0.01
N HIS A 114 12.29 0.25 1.25
CA HIS A 114 11.46 -0.35 2.30
C HIS A 114 10.02 0.13 2.23
N VAL A 115 9.77 1.42 1.97
CA VAL A 115 8.41 1.96 1.83
C VAL A 115 7.70 1.32 0.63
N ASN A 116 8.36 1.20 -0.52
CA ASN A 116 7.77 0.54 -1.69
C ASN A 116 7.48 -0.94 -1.43
N ARG A 117 8.40 -1.64 -0.73
CA ARG A 117 8.19 -3.02 -0.31
C ARG A 117 6.98 -3.15 0.62
N ILE A 118 6.89 -2.36 1.68
CA ILE A 118 5.77 -2.38 2.64
C ILE A 118 4.46 -1.97 1.95
N ALA A 119 4.51 -1.08 0.96
CA ALA A 119 3.36 -0.70 0.14
C ALA A 119 2.92 -1.81 -0.83
N GLY A 120 3.61 -2.96 -0.83
CA GLY A 120 3.33 -4.11 -1.68
C GLY A 120 3.58 -3.83 -3.15
N LEU A 121 4.40 -2.84 -3.50
CA LEU A 121 4.72 -2.55 -4.90
C LEU A 121 5.63 -3.63 -5.47
N PRO A 122 5.39 -4.06 -6.73
CA PRO A 122 6.22 -5.08 -7.36
C PRO A 122 7.66 -4.57 -7.50
N LYS A 123 8.61 -5.51 -7.45
CA LYS A 123 10.03 -5.22 -7.66
C LYS A 123 10.17 -4.57 -9.06
N PRO A 124 10.78 -3.38 -9.19
CA PRO A 124 10.94 -2.77 -10.49
C PRO A 124 11.75 -3.70 -11.39
N PRO A 125 11.34 -3.91 -12.66
CA PRO A 125 12.01 -4.85 -13.58
C PRO A 125 13.47 -4.45 -13.91
N ASN A 126 13.92 -3.25 -13.53
CA ASN A 126 15.28 -2.78 -13.71
C ASN A 126 15.78 -2.08 -12.43
N CYS A 127 16.30 -2.88 -11.49
CA CYS A 127 17.10 -2.35 -10.38
C CYS A 127 18.57 -2.68 -10.68
N LEU A 128 19.24 -1.83 -11.47
CA LEU A 128 20.70 -1.81 -11.64
C LEU A 128 21.33 -0.79 -10.68
#